data_AF-A0A9E1UPB8-F1
#
_entry.id   AF-A0A9E1UPB8-F1
#
_cell.length_a   1.000
_cell.length_b   1.000
_cell.length_c   1.000
_cell.angle_alpha   90.00
_cell.angle_beta   90.00
_cell.angle_gamma   90.00
#
_symmetry.space_group_name_H-M   'P 1'
#
loop_
_entity.id
_entity.type
_entity.pdbx_description
1 polymer ?
#
loop_
_entity_poly.entity_id
_entity_poly.type
_entity_poly.pdbx_seq_one_letter_code
_entity_poly.pdbx_strand_id
1 'polypeptide(L)'
;TYMTVVERVSQAEVEKEYEKSLKQAGSKPPSADAKWSRVKILKISPGGKEQEALLGGPWFIFDARDAKMDGWGIGIDSGGYIHLVGGQHNQPRPSNYISGSWQKMAITAGPKIMYWVSRKPGDIASMEFVGARNNPRRVPCGWMNYMNFARSPAGVLFLYGRDHIWTWGLYRYDAKARTWTNLGGSPTAMLQTAKKTSPEWSKSIAGAGSTFGPSPHRVLVYAWQPGAYNFCRSSWGIRFDRTGRMHVKMGIHGVGEDARIVNGPVYAYSDDLGNTFYRADGAKLKLPLTVNPVPGHHADVNYHDTDTWLRVWTSLLQHAGYTIP
;
A
#
# COMPACT_ATOMS: atom_id res chain seq x y z
N THR A 1 7.59 -18.10 -9.63
CA THR A 1 6.99 -16.75 -9.59
C THR A 1 5.50 -16.85 -9.39
N TYR A 2 4.91 -15.87 -8.70
CA TYR A 2 3.46 -15.73 -8.56
C TYR A 2 3.06 -14.36 -9.07
N MET A 3 1.94 -14.27 -9.78
CA MET A 3 1.40 -13.00 -10.26
C MET A 3 -0.12 -13.03 -10.26
N THR A 4 -0.71 -11.84 -10.26
CA THR A 4 -2.14 -11.63 -10.40
C THR A 4 -2.45 -11.20 -11.82
N VAL A 5 -3.52 -11.75 -12.40
CA VAL A 5 -4.05 -11.34 -13.70
C VAL A 5 -5.50 -10.93 -13.49
N VAL A 6 -5.83 -9.69 -13.85
CA VAL A 6 -7.22 -9.22 -13.85
C VAL A 6 -7.79 -9.46 -15.23
N GLU A 7 -8.81 -10.31 -15.31
CA GLU A 7 -9.48 -10.62 -16.57
C GLU A 7 -10.86 -9.99 -16.62
N ARG A 8 -11.23 -9.48 -17.80
CA ARG A 8 -12.57 -8.94 -18.06
C ARG A 8 -13.54 -10.10 -18.23
N VAL A 9 -14.74 -9.94 -17.68
CA VAL A 9 -15.79 -10.97 -17.69
C VAL A 9 -16.99 -10.43 -18.46
N SER A 10 -17.57 -11.26 -19.33
CA SER A 10 -18.76 -10.88 -20.09
C SER A 10 -19.99 -10.74 -19.18
N GLN A 11 -20.95 -9.91 -19.57
CA GLN A 11 -22.22 -9.76 -18.86
C GLN A 11 -22.97 -11.11 -18.72
N ALA A 12 -22.99 -11.93 -19.77
CA ALA A 12 -23.66 -13.24 -19.74
C ALA A 12 -23.03 -14.20 -18.72
N GLU A 13 -21.71 -14.19 -18.58
CA GLU A 13 -21.00 -15.00 -17.57
C GLU A 13 -21.26 -14.49 -16.15
N VAL A 14 -21.31 -13.17 -15.98
CA VAL A 14 -21.67 -12.51 -14.72
C VAL A 14 -23.09 -12.87 -14.28
N GLU A 15 -24.06 -12.82 -15.18
CA GLU A 15 -25.45 -13.20 -14.92
C GLU A 15 -25.56 -14.69 -14.56
N LYS A 16 -24.85 -15.55 -15.30
CA LYS A 16 -24.77 -16.98 -15.01
C LYS A 16 -24.25 -17.25 -13.59
N GLU A 17 -23.16 -16.60 -13.19
CA GLU A 17 -22.60 -16.78 -11.84
C GLU A 17 -23.47 -16.14 -10.76
N TYR A 18 -24.16 -15.03 -11.05
CA TYR A 18 -25.15 -14.47 -10.14
C TYR A 18 -26.28 -15.47 -9.86
N GLU A 19 -26.94 -15.95 -10.91
CA GLU A 19 -28.05 -16.90 -10.83
C GLU A 19 -27.65 -18.18 -10.11
N LYS A 20 -26.47 -18.73 -10.45
CA LYS A 20 -25.97 -19.99 -9.88
C LYS A 20 -25.50 -19.87 -8.43
N SER A 21 -24.76 -18.80 -8.11
CA SER A 21 -23.89 -18.79 -6.92
C SER A 21 -24.28 -17.74 -5.88
N LEU A 22 -25.08 -16.73 -6.25
CA LEU A 22 -25.26 -15.51 -5.44
C LEU A 22 -26.72 -15.04 -5.29
N LYS A 23 -27.64 -15.41 -6.19
CA LYS A 23 -29.03 -14.90 -6.22
C LYS A 23 -29.79 -15.09 -4.90
N GLN A 24 -29.58 -16.20 -4.21
CA GLN A 24 -30.24 -16.46 -2.91
C GLN A 24 -29.82 -15.46 -1.82
N ALA A 25 -28.60 -14.90 -1.93
CA ALA A 25 -28.05 -13.97 -0.95
C ALA A 25 -28.03 -12.51 -1.45
N GLY A 26 -28.22 -12.32 -2.76
CA GLY A 26 -28.24 -11.04 -3.44
C GLY A 26 -29.67 -10.49 -3.60
N SER A 27 -29.79 -9.17 -3.64
CA SER A 27 -31.08 -8.48 -3.80
C SER A 27 -31.23 -7.78 -5.15
N LYS A 28 -30.16 -7.72 -5.96
CA LYS A 28 -30.13 -6.97 -7.21
C LYS A 28 -29.34 -7.73 -8.27
N PRO A 29 -29.85 -7.82 -9.51
CA PRO A 29 -29.08 -8.39 -10.60
C PRO A 29 -27.84 -7.53 -10.90
N PRO A 30 -26.80 -8.11 -11.54
CA PRO A 30 -25.63 -7.37 -11.98
C PRO A 30 -26.01 -6.26 -12.98
N SER A 31 -25.43 -5.08 -12.82
CA SER A 31 -25.61 -3.95 -13.73
C SER A 31 -25.01 -4.22 -15.11
N ALA A 32 -25.75 -3.93 -16.18
CA ALA A 32 -25.30 -4.12 -17.56
C ALA A 32 -24.28 -3.06 -18.04
N ASP A 33 -24.19 -1.92 -17.34
CA ASP A 33 -23.24 -0.83 -17.63
C ASP A 33 -21.89 -0.98 -16.91
N ALA A 34 -21.74 -1.98 -16.04
CA ALA A 34 -20.53 -2.23 -15.28
C ALA A 34 -19.42 -2.86 -16.14
N LYS A 35 -18.17 -2.68 -15.72
CA LYS A 35 -17.01 -3.32 -16.36
C LYS A 35 -16.56 -4.48 -15.49
N TRP A 36 -17.22 -5.62 -15.64
CA TRP A 36 -16.98 -6.78 -14.78
C TRP A 36 -15.61 -7.39 -14.97
N SER A 37 -14.99 -7.79 -13.87
CA SER A 37 -13.66 -8.39 -13.83
C SER A 37 -13.51 -9.36 -12.68
N ARG A 38 -12.56 -10.29 -12.81
CA ARG A 38 -12.16 -11.19 -11.73
C ARG A 38 -10.65 -11.39 -11.73
N VAL A 39 -10.13 -11.99 -10.67
CA VAL A 39 -8.69 -12.16 -10.47
C VAL A 39 -8.30 -13.61 -10.59
N LYS A 40 -7.34 -13.87 -11.48
CA LYS A 40 -6.59 -15.12 -11.56
C LYS A 40 -5.26 -14.97 -10.84
N ILE A 41 -4.85 -16.03 -10.15
CA ILE A 41 -3.52 -16.20 -9.57
C ILE A 41 -2.77 -17.15 -10.48
N LEU A 42 -1.70 -16.66 -11.10
CA LEU A 42 -0.79 -17.46 -11.93
C LEU A 42 0.45 -17.83 -11.11
N LYS A 43 0.79 -19.12 -11.11
CA LYS A 43 2.01 -19.68 -10.53
C LYS A 43 2.86 -20.27 -11.65
N ILE A 44 4.06 -19.72 -11.81
CA ILE A 44 5.06 -20.18 -12.77
C ILE A 44 6.19 -20.87 -11.99
N SER A 45 6.39 -22.16 -12.24
CA SER A 45 7.48 -22.93 -11.64
C SER A 45 8.86 -22.53 -12.21
N PRO A 46 9.98 -22.93 -11.58
CA PRO A 46 11.31 -22.65 -12.13
C PRO A 46 11.54 -23.20 -13.55
N GLY A 47 10.88 -24.31 -13.90
CA GLY A 47 10.93 -24.90 -15.25
C GLY A 47 9.93 -24.29 -16.24
N GLY A 48 9.29 -23.17 -15.91
CA GLY A 48 8.35 -22.48 -16.80
C GLY A 48 6.92 -23.04 -16.82
N LYS A 49 6.64 -24.17 -16.15
CA LYS A 49 5.27 -24.71 -16.06
C LYS A 49 4.35 -23.76 -15.31
N GLU A 50 3.22 -23.47 -15.92
CA GLU A 50 2.18 -22.57 -15.41
C GLU A 50 1.03 -23.34 -14.72
N GLN A 51 0.45 -22.70 -13.69
CA GLN A 51 -0.77 -23.13 -13.01
C GLN A 51 -1.62 -21.90 -12.70
N GLU A 52 -2.93 -22.00 -12.91
CA GLU A 52 -3.87 -20.90 -12.66
C GLU A 52 -4.95 -21.30 -11.66
N ALA A 53 -5.40 -20.31 -10.88
CA ALA A 53 -6.57 -20.44 -10.02
C ALA A 53 -7.34 -19.13 -9.92
N LEU A 54 -8.67 -19.20 -9.84
CA LEU A 54 -9.52 -18.01 -9.62
C LEU A 54 -9.57 -17.67 -8.13
N LEU A 55 -9.24 -16.43 -7.78
CA LEU A 55 -9.32 -15.95 -6.40
C LEU A 55 -10.77 -16.01 -5.91
N GLY A 56 -11.04 -16.78 -4.85
CA GLY A 56 -12.40 -16.97 -4.32
C GLY A 56 -13.30 -17.88 -5.16
N GLY A 57 -12.90 -18.24 -6.38
CA GLY A 57 -13.66 -19.03 -7.35
C GLY A 57 -14.40 -18.16 -8.39
N PRO A 58 -15.15 -18.79 -9.33
CA PRO A 58 -15.76 -18.11 -10.48
C PRO A 58 -16.73 -16.96 -10.13
N TRP A 59 -17.34 -17.00 -8.94
CA TRP A 59 -18.33 -16.03 -8.49
C TRP A 59 -17.72 -14.72 -7.98
N PHE A 60 -16.42 -14.69 -7.65
CA PHE A 60 -15.78 -13.50 -7.10
C PHE A 60 -15.44 -12.51 -8.21
N ILE A 61 -16.46 -11.73 -8.58
CA ILE A 61 -16.43 -10.78 -9.68
C ILE A 61 -16.73 -9.38 -9.13
N PHE A 62 -16.01 -8.38 -9.64
CA PHE A 62 -16.11 -6.99 -9.25
C PHE A 62 -16.21 -6.06 -10.46
N ASP A 63 -16.81 -4.89 -10.24
CA ASP A 63 -16.91 -3.81 -11.21
C ASP A 63 -15.61 -2.99 -11.19
N ALA A 64 -14.94 -2.98 -12.34
CA ALA A 64 -13.68 -2.29 -12.57
C ALA A 64 -13.84 -1.05 -13.46
N ARG A 65 -15.01 -0.40 -13.46
CA ARG A 65 -15.17 0.94 -14.06
C ARG A 65 -14.18 1.95 -13.51
N ASP A 66 -13.88 1.86 -12.22
CA ASP A 66 -12.75 2.57 -11.61
C ASP A 66 -11.48 1.74 -11.82
N ALA A 67 -10.54 2.25 -12.62
CA ALA A 67 -9.28 1.58 -12.95
C ALA A 67 -8.44 1.20 -11.72
N LYS A 68 -8.67 1.83 -10.55
CA LYS A 68 -7.96 1.47 -9.30
C LYS A 68 -8.37 0.10 -8.77
N MET A 69 -9.54 -0.41 -9.17
CA MET A 69 -10.01 -1.75 -8.82
C MET A 69 -9.15 -2.87 -9.45
N ASP A 70 -8.46 -2.57 -10.56
CA ASP A 70 -7.57 -3.50 -11.24
C ASP A 70 -6.21 -3.63 -10.52
N GLY A 71 -5.91 -2.78 -9.54
CA GLY A 71 -4.67 -2.85 -8.76
C GLY A 71 -4.68 -3.99 -7.74
N TRP A 72 -3.85 -5.01 -7.97
CA TRP A 72 -3.67 -6.15 -7.06
C TRP A 72 -2.20 -6.37 -6.73
N GLY A 73 -1.87 -6.35 -5.44
CA GLY A 73 -0.57 -6.75 -4.92
C GLY A 73 -0.58 -8.23 -4.52
N ILE A 74 0.53 -8.92 -4.80
CA ILE A 74 0.79 -10.29 -4.35
C ILE A 74 2.14 -10.38 -3.65
N GLY A 75 2.20 -11.08 -2.52
CA GLY A 75 3.40 -11.24 -1.70
C GLY A 75 3.46 -12.62 -1.07
N ILE A 76 4.65 -13.02 -0.61
CA ILE A 76 4.87 -14.31 0.06
C ILE A 76 5.60 -14.05 1.36
N ASP A 77 5.08 -14.56 2.47
CA ASP A 77 5.74 -14.44 3.77
C ASP A 77 6.92 -15.42 3.94
N SER A 78 7.53 -15.44 5.13
CA SER A 78 8.63 -16.36 5.44
C SER A 78 8.16 -17.81 5.60
N GLY A 79 6.87 -18.05 5.81
CA GLY A 79 6.25 -19.39 5.88
C GLY A 79 5.82 -19.93 4.52
N GLY A 80 5.97 -19.16 3.44
CA GLY A 80 5.55 -19.53 2.09
C GLY A 80 4.07 -19.32 1.81
N TYR A 81 3.32 -18.68 2.71
CA TYR A 81 1.92 -18.33 2.47
C TYR A 81 1.83 -17.17 1.48
N ILE A 82 0.83 -17.23 0.61
CA ILE A 82 0.60 -16.23 -0.44
C ILE A 82 -0.40 -15.21 0.08
N HIS A 83 -0.07 -13.92 -0.03
CA HIS A 83 -0.87 -12.78 0.40
C HIS A 83 -1.34 -12.01 -0.82
N LEU A 84 -2.63 -11.71 -0.91
CA LEU A 84 -3.20 -10.88 -1.97
C LEU A 84 -4.01 -9.73 -1.40
N VAL A 85 -3.82 -8.53 -1.95
CA VAL A 85 -4.60 -7.34 -1.59
C VAL A 85 -4.90 -6.51 -2.83
N GLY A 86 -6.15 -6.13 -3.05
CA GLY A 86 -6.57 -5.48 -4.30
C GLY A 86 -8.08 -5.31 -4.41
N GLY A 87 -8.60 -4.92 -5.57
CA GLY A 87 -10.07 -4.87 -5.78
C GLY A 87 -10.77 -3.79 -4.94
N GLN A 88 -10.09 -2.69 -4.63
CA GLN A 88 -10.68 -1.59 -3.88
C GLN A 88 -10.07 -0.25 -4.29
N HIS A 89 -10.87 0.81 -4.15
CA HIS A 89 -10.36 2.18 -4.15
C HIS A 89 -10.64 2.79 -2.79
N ASN A 90 -9.61 2.86 -1.94
CA ASN A 90 -9.66 3.23 -0.52
C ASN A 90 -10.33 2.19 0.37
N GLN A 91 -11.62 1.94 0.12
CA GLN A 91 -12.45 1.07 0.93
C GLN A 91 -13.14 0.04 0.04
N PRO A 92 -13.29 -1.21 0.51
CA PRO A 92 -14.21 -2.15 -0.12
C PRO A 92 -15.63 -1.58 -0.07
N ARG A 93 -16.30 -1.51 -1.22
CA ARG A 93 -17.69 -1.07 -1.32
C ARG A 93 -18.56 -2.19 -1.85
N PRO A 94 -19.69 -2.55 -1.20
CA PRO A 94 -20.59 -3.58 -1.70
C PRO A 94 -21.04 -3.36 -3.15
N SER A 95 -21.25 -2.10 -3.54
CA SER A 95 -21.65 -1.71 -4.89
C SER A 95 -20.65 -2.08 -5.99
N ASN A 96 -19.39 -2.34 -5.63
CA ASN A 96 -18.35 -2.70 -6.59
C ASN A 96 -18.28 -4.21 -6.84
N TYR A 97 -19.17 -5.00 -6.26
CA TYR A 97 -19.19 -6.47 -6.36
C TYR A 97 -20.57 -6.94 -6.76
N ILE A 98 -20.67 -8.14 -7.35
CA ILE A 98 -21.97 -8.74 -7.60
C ILE A 98 -22.74 -8.88 -6.27
N SER A 99 -24.02 -8.50 -6.27
CA SER A 99 -24.90 -8.63 -5.10
C SER A 99 -24.88 -10.07 -4.56
N GLY A 100 -24.79 -10.22 -3.24
CA GLY A 100 -24.63 -11.53 -2.58
C GLY A 100 -23.17 -11.93 -2.27
N SER A 101 -22.17 -11.24 -2.85
CA SER A 101 -20.75 -11.57 -2.64
C SER A 101 -20.32 -11.50 -1.18
N TRP A 102 -20.73 -10.46 -0.44
CA TRP A 102 -20.40 -10.32 0.99
C TRP A 102 -21.01 -11.41 1.85
N GLN A 103 -22.27 -11.77 1.59
CA GLN A 103 -22.96 -12.84 2.29
C GLN A 103 -22.25 -14.17 2.07
N LYS A 104 -21.82 -14.46 0.83
CA LYS A 104 -21.06 -15.68 0.51
C LYS A 104 -19.69 -15.73 1.19
N MET A 105 -19.08 -14.57 1.46
CA MET A 105 -17.86 -14.46 2.28
C MET A 105 -18.14 -14.41 3.80
N ALA A 106 -19.40 -14.55 4.23
CA ALA A 106 -19.84 -14.39 5.62
C ALA A 106 -19.44 -13.03 6.24
N ILE A 107 -19.44 -11.96 5.45
CA ILE A 107 -19.09 -10.60 5.90
C ILE A 107 -20.35 -9.87 6.33
N THR A 108 -20.53 -9.70 7.64
CA THR A 108 -21.71 -9.03 8.23
C THR A 108 -21.51 -7.53 8.49
N ALA A 109 -20.28 -7.09 8.76
CA ALA A 109 -19.98 -5.70 9.17
C ALA A 109 -19.20 -4.88 8.11
N GLY A 110 -19.28 -5.30 6.84
CA GLY A 110 -18.46 -4.78 5.74
C GLY A 110 -16.96 -5.10 5.91
N PRO A 111 -16.23 -5.38 4.82
CA PRO A 111 -14.79 -5.62 4.94
C PRO A 111 -14.05 -4.31 5.20
N LYS A 112 -12.95 -4.38 5.96
CA LYS A 112 -12.08 -3.22 6.18
C LYS A 112 -11.09 -3.06 5.02
N ILE A 113 -10.66 -4.18 4.46
CA ILE A 113 -9.74 -4.27 3.33
C ILE A 113 -10.05 -5.55 2.54
N MET A 114 -9.77 -5.57 1.25
CA MET A 114 -9.86 -6.77 0.43
C MET A 114 -8.55 -7.54 0.48
N TYR A 115 -8.44 -8.42 1.47
CA TYR A 115 -7.19 -9.11 1.79
C TYR A 115 -7.43 -10.62 1.95
N TRP A 116 -6.61 -11.39 1.23
CA TRP A 116 -6.68 -12.83 1.15
C TRP A 116 -5.33 -13.46 1.47
N VAL A 117 -5.34 -14.63 2.09
CA VAL A 117 -4.13 -15.43 2.38
C VAL A 117 -4.36 -16.88 1.99
N SER A 118 -3.36 -17.54 1.40
CA SER A 118 -3.48 -18.97 1.10
C SER A 118 -3.67 -19.79 2.37
N ARG A 119 -4.43 -20.88 2.31
CA ARG A 119 -4.62 -21.78 3.46
C ARG A 119 -3.41 -22.66 3.73
N LYS A 120 -2.59 -22.88 2.70
CA LYS A 120 -1.35 -23.65 2.74
C LYS A 120 -0.23 -22.89 2.03
N PRO A 121 1.04 -23.11 2.41
CA PRO A 121 2.17 -22.53 1.70
C PRO A 121 2.15 -22.87 0.20
N GLY A 122 2.31 -21.86 -0.65
CA GLY A 122 2.40 -22.01 -2.11
C GLY A 122 1.13 -22.51 -2.84
N ASP A 123 0.01 -22.66 -2.15
CA ASP A 123 -1.27 -23.12 -2.70
C ASP A 123 -2.08 -21.92 -3.22
N ILE A 124 -2.27 -21.86 -4.54
CA ILE A 124 -3.06 -20.82 -5.22
C ILE A 124 -4.54 -21.17 -5.33
N ALA A 125 -4.92 -22.44 -5.14
CA ALA A 125 -6.29 -22.91 -5.30
C ALA A 125 -7.13 -22.74 -4.03
N SER A 126 -6.48 -22.54 -2.88
CA SER A 126 -7.15 -22.44 -1.59
C SER A 126 -6.80 -21.15 -0.86
N MET A 127 -7.69 -20.15 -0.98
CA MET A 127 -7.54 -18.83 -0.37
C MET A 127 -8.56 -18.62 0.76
N GLU A 128 -8.16 -17.89 1.79
CA GLU A 128 -8.99 -17.46 2.91
C GLU A 128 -9.13 -15.93 2.90
N PHE A 129 -10.37 -15.44 2.99
CA PHE A 129 -10.62 -14.02 3.18
C PHE A 129 -10.34 -13.62 4.63
N VAL A 130 -9.40 -12.71 4.84
CA VAL A 130 -8.99 -12.24 6.17
C VAL A 130 -9.18 -10.73 6.35
N GLY A 131 -9.82 -10.08 5.38
CA GLY A 131 -10.07 -8.64 5.36
C GLY A 131 -11.28 -8.16 6.16
N ALA A 132 -12.04 -9.08 6.78
CA ALA A 132 -13.22 -8.76 7.56
C ALA A 132 -12.88 -7.88 8.78
N ARG A 133 -13.78 -6.95 9.14
CA ARG A 133 -13.54 -5.94 10.19
C ARG A 133 -13.21 -6.55 11.56
N ASN A 134 -13.68 -7.75 11.87
CA ASN A 134 -13.42 -8.46 13.12
C ASN A 134 -12.27 -9.46 13.04
N ASN A 135 -11.71 -9.75 11.86
CA ASN A 135 -10.63 -10.72 11.73
C ASN A 135 -9.31 -10.14 12.27
N PRO A 136 -8.65 -10.74 13.27
CA PRO A 136 -7.43 -10.20 13.88
C PRO A 136 -6.22 -10.20 12.94
N ARG A 137 -6.25 -11.01 11.87
CA ARG A 137 -5.18 -11.09 10.87
C ARG A 137 -5.26 -9.97 9.82
N ARG A 138 -6.32 -9.16 9.83
CA ARG A 138 -6.50 -8.07 8.86
C ARG A 138 -5.39 -7.05 8.97
N VAL A 139 -5.08 -6.39 7.86
CA VAL A 139 -4.22 -5.20 7.88
C VAL A 139 -4.93 -4.12 8.71
N PRO A 140 -4.26 -3.43 9.64
CA PRO A 140 -4.86 -2.37 10.46
C PRO A 140 -5.07 -1.06 9.67
N CYS A 141 -5.47 -1.17 8.41
CA CYS A 141 -5.74 -0.08 7.48
C CYS A 141 -7.13 -0.28 6.88
N GLY A 142 -7.96 0.76 6.92
CA GLY A 142 -9.31 0.75 6.32
C GLY A 142 -9.47 1.72 5.16
N TRP A 143 -8.40 2.36 4.70
CA TRP A 143 -8.46 3.37 3.64
C TRP A 143 -7.22 3.25 2.75
N MET A 144 -7.05 2.08 2.13
CA MET A 144 -5.86 1.77 1.33
C MET A 144 -6.10 1.84 -0.17
N ASN A 145 -5.11 2.35 -0.90
CA ASN A 145 -5.04 2.27 -2.35
C ASN A 145 -3.59 2.06 -2.81
N TYR A 146 -3.39 1.58 -4.05
CA TYR A 146 -2.06 1.30 -4.61
C TYR A 146 -1.24 0.37 -3.71
N MET A 147 -1.84 -0.74 -3.29
CA MET A 147 -1.24 -1.69 -2.37
C MET A 147 -0.11 -2.46 -3.03
N ASN A 148 1.05 -2.47 -2.40
CA ASN A 148 2.26 -3.13 -2.87
C ASN A 148 2.89 -3.93 -1.73
N PHE A 149 3.45 -5.09 -2.06
CA PHE A 149 4.26 -5.85 -1.12
C PHE A 149 5.75 -5.61 -1.36
N ALA A 150 6.52 -5.54 -0.29
CA ALA A 150 7.97 -5.64 -0.32
C ALA A 150 8.40 -6.81 0.58
N ARG A 151 9.51 -7.47 0.25
CA ARG A 151 10.03 -8.61 1.02
C ARG A 151 11.51 -8.42 1.27
N SER A 152 11.92 -8.55 2.53
CA SER A 152 13.34 -8.56 2.89
C SER A 152 14.02 -9.86 2.40
N PRO A 153 15.36 -9.91 2.28
CA PRO A 153 16.08 -11.13 1.97
C PRO A 153 15.82 -12.27 2.95
N ALA A 154 15.59 -11.94 4.23
CA ALA A 154 15.20 -12.90 5.27
C ALA A 154 13.73 -13.37 5.19
N GLY A 155 12.97 -12.91 4.18
CA GLY A 155 11.60 -13.34 3.93
C GLY A 155 10.51 -12.58 4.70
N VAL A 156 10.87 -11.58 5.53
CA VAL A 156 9.89 -10.72 6.22
C VAL A 156 9.10 -9.91 5.20
N LEU A 157 7.77 -9.99 5.28
CA LEU A 157 6.85 -9.36 4.36
C LEU A 157 6.37 -8.00 4.88
N PHE A 158 6.31 -7.03 3.98
CA PHE A 158 5.81 -5.69 4.22
C PHE A 158 4.70 -5.36 3.23
N LEU A 159 3.69 -4.64 3.70
CA LEU A 159 2.66 -4.04 2.87
C LEU A 159 2.82 -2.52 2.97
N TYR A 160 2.80 -1.85 1.83
CA TYR A 160 2.78 -0.39 1.76
C TYR A 160 1.82 0.06 0.65
N GLY A 161 1.33 1.28 0.77
CA GLY A 161 0.30 1.81 -0.11
C GLY A 161 -0.11 3.21 0.32
N ARG A 162 -0.89 3.89 -0.53
CA ARG A 162 -1.58 5.09 -0.09
C ARG A 162 -2.57 4.70 1.00
N ASP A 163 -2.44 5.32 2.16
CA ASP A 163 -3.25 5.11 3.35
C ASP A 163 -4.23 6.31 3.53
N HIS A 164 -4.85 6.41 4.71
CA HIS A 164 -5.79 7.47 5.09
C HIS A 164 -5.29 8.85 4.69
N ILE A 165 -6.19 9.66 4.14
CA ILE A 165 -5.94 11.10 3.94
C ILE A 165 -4.68 11.34 3.06
N TRP A 166 -4.49 10.46 2.07
CA TRP A 166 -3.43 10.59 1.06
C TRP A 166 -2.01 10.56 1.61
N THR A 167 -1.85 9.82 2.69
CA THR A 167 -0.55 9.46 3.26
C THR A 167 -0.03 8.16 2.67
N TRP A 168 1.20 7.76 3.00
CA TRP A 168 1.66 6.39 2.79
C TRP A 168 1.71 5.63 4.10
N GLY A 169 1.15 4.43 4.12
CA GLY A 169 1.25 3.49 5.24
C GLY A 169 2.36 2.46 5.02
N LEU A 170 2.93 1.96 6.10
CA LEU A 170 3.86 0.83 6.11
C LEU A 170 3.47 -0.15 7.20
N TYR A 171 3.30 -1.41 6.83
CA TYR A 171 2.93 -2.49 7.73
C TYR A 171 3.89 -3.65 7.57
N ARG A 172 4.38 -4.18 8.69
CA ARG A 172 5.22 -5.38 8.73
C ARG A 172 4.38 -6.57 9.16
N TYR A 173 4.51 -7.69 8.46
CA TYR A 173 3.84 -8.93 8.81
C TYR A 173 4.70 -9.76 9.77
N ASP A 174 4.11 -10.20 10.86
CA ASP A 174 4.65 -11.26 11.70
C ASP A 174 4.04 -12.59 11.25
N ALA A 175 4.83 -13.44 10.59
CA ALA A 175 4.35 -14.72 10.07
C ALA A 175 3.99 -15.73 11.19
N LYS A 176 4.64 -15.63 12.36
CA LYS A 176 4.39 -16.51 13.50
C LYS A 176 3.08 -16.12 14.19
N ALA A 177 2.91 -14.84 14.50
CA ALA A 177 1.68 -14.32 15.12
C ALA A 177 0.53 -14.18 14.11
N ARG A 178 0.84 -14.19 12.80
CA ARG A 178 -0.07 -13.98 11.67
C ARG A 178 -0.77 -12.63 11.70
N THR A 179 -0.08 -11.59 12.20
CA THR A 179 -0.62 -10.24 12.38
C THR A 179 0.22 -9.19 11.67
N TRP A 180 -0.37 -8.01 11.48
CA TRP A 180 0.29 -6.85 10.88
C TRP A 180 0.56 -5.79 11.94
N THR A 181 1.75 -5.19 11.91
CA THR A 181 2.12 -4.05 12.75
C THR A 181 2.32 -2.81 11.87
N ASN A 182 1.64 -1.70 12.20
CA ASN A 182 1.86 -0.41 11.56
C ASN A 182 3.19 0.20 12.08
N LEU A 183 4.11 0.53 11.16
CA LEU A 183 5.43 1.08 11.47
C LEU A 183 5.50 2.62 11.39
N GLY A 184 4.40 3.30 11.07
CA GLY A 184 4.35 4.75 10.88
C GLY A 184 4.51 5.59 12.15
N GLY A 185 4.59 6.91 11.99
CA GLY A 185 4.58 7.90 13.07
C GLY A 185 3.35 8.80 13.00
N SER A 186 3.18 9.69 13.99
CA SER A 186 1.97 10.55 14.11
C SER A 186 2.14 11.88 13.35
N PRO A 187 1.32 12.16 12.32
CA PRO A 187 1.29 13.47 11.67
C PRO A 187 0.97 14.61 12.64
N THR A 188 0.05 14.38 13.57
CA THR A 188 -0.29 15.36 14.61
C THR A 188 0.94 15.71 15.45
N ALA A 189 1.69 14.71 15.94
CA ALA A 189 2.90 14.96 16.72
C ALA A 189 3.98 15.69 15.91
N MET A 190 4.12 15.36 14.61
CA MET A 190 5.03 16.06 13.70
C MET A 190 4.66 17.55 13.60
N LEU A 191 3.40 17.88 13.35
CA LEU A 191 2.95 19.27 13.24
C LEU A 191 3.06 20.04 14.56
N GLN A 192 2.84 19.38 15.71
CA GLN A 192 3.07 20.02 17.00
C GLN A 192 4.57 20.28 17.26
N THR A 193 5.45 19.42 16.74
CA THR A 193 6.90 19.67 16.76
C THR A 193 7.23 20.89 15.91
N ALA A 194 6.69 20.95 14.68
CA ALA A 194 6.88 22.08 13.77
C ALA A 194 6.49 23.43 14.41
N LYS A 195 5.35 23.47 15.11
CA LYS A 195 4.91 24.68 15.83
C LYS A 195 5.90 25.17 16.89
N LYS A 196 6.63 24.24 17.52
CA LYS A 196 7.61 24.54 18.57
C LYS A 196 8.98 24.90 17.99
N THR A 197 9.41 24.20 16.95
CA THR A 197 10.79 24.30 16.42
C THR A 197 10.92 25.20 15.20
N SER A 198 9.82 25.42 14.48
CA SER A 198 9.76 26.19 13.23
C SER A 198 8.52 27.11 13.26
N PRO A 199 8.43 28.05 14.24
CA PRO A 199 7.23 28.86 14.45
C PRO A 199 6.90 29.76 13.25
N GLU A 200 7.90 30.35 12.60
CA GLU A 200 7.69 31.21 11.42
C GLU A 200 7.11 30.42 10.23
N TRP A 201 7.65 29.24 9.95
CA TRP A 201 7.07 28.34 8.94
C TRP A 201 5.65 27.91 9.32
N SER A 202 5.42 27.56 10.58
CA SER A 202 4.09 27.18 11.05
C SER A 202 3.07 28.31 10.96
N LYS A 203 3.53 29.56 11.16
CA LYS A 203 2.72 30.78 11.04
C LYS A 203 2.43 31.12 9.57
N SER A 204 3.40 30.94 8.67
CA SER A 204 3.22 31.21 7.24
C SER A 204 2.17 30.31 6.59
N ILE A 205 1.98 29.11 7.14
CA ILE A 205 0.93 28.17 6.73
C ILE A 205 -0.36 28.25 7.56
N ALA A 206 -0.39 29.06 8.62
CA ALA A 206 -1.56 29.20 9.48
C ALA A 206 -2.73 29.82 8.69
N GLY A 207 -3.91 29.22 8.78
CA GLY A 207 -5.11 29.69 8.07
C GLY A 207 -5.29 29.13 6.65
N ALA A 208 -4.25 28.60 6.02
CA ALA A 208 -4.34 28.04 4.67
C ALA A 208 -5.00 26.64 4.60
N GLY A 209 -5.58 26.14 5.71
CA GLY A 209 -6.44 24.96 5.76
C GLY A 209 -5.92 23.72 5.03
N SER A 210 -5.36 22.74 5.74
CA SER A 210 -5.05 21.47 5.09
C SER A 210 -6.33 20.83 4.57
N THR A 211 -6.36 20.47 3.29
CA THR A 211 -7.58 19.98 2.62
C THR A 211 -8.19 18.75 3.32
N PHE A 212 -7.37 17.94 4.00
CA PHE A 212 -7.83 16.75 4.72
C PHE A 212 -7.29 16.65 6.15
N GLY A 213 -6.59 17.68 6.65
CA GLY A 213 -6.00 17.67 7.98
C GLY A 213 -4.87 16.63 8.16
N PRO A 214 -4.28 16.56 9.36
CA PRO A 214 -3.37 15.46 9.70
C PRO A 214 -4.15 14.15 9.79
N SER A 215 -3.60 13.07 9.24
CA SER A 215 -4.15 11.74 9.45
C SER A 215 -4.17 11.41 10.96
N PRO A 216 -5.29 10.92 11.51
CA PRO A 216 -5.35 10.45 12.89
C PRO A 216 -4.60 9.13 13.07
N HIS A 217 -4.13 8.52 11.97
CA HIS A 217 -3.41 7.26 11.97
C HIS A 217 -1.89 7.48 11.92
N ARG A 218 -1.16 6.44 12.33
CA ARG A 218 0.28 6.36 12.14
C ARG A 218 0.60 6.08 10.68
N VAL A 219 1.49 6.86 10.08
CA VAL A 219 1.81 6.81 8.64
C VAL A 219 3.31 6.89 8.41
N LEU A 220 3.80 6.31 7.33
CA LEU A 220 5.19 6.33 6.91
C LEU A 220 5.56 7.70 6.33
N VAL A 221 4.74 8.23 5.42
CA VAL A 221 4.99 9.51 4.74
C VAL A 221 3.75 10.38 4.84
N TYR A 222 3.95 11.64 5.23
CA TYR A 222 2.92 12.67 5.33
C TYR A 222 3.54 14.03 5.07
N ALA A 223 2.80 14.90 4.38
CA ALA A 223 3.13 16.30 4.29
C ALA A 223 1.88 17.13 4.53
N TRP A 224 2.07 18.26 5.21
CA TRP A 224 1.08 19.31 5.24
C TRP A 224 1.04 20.01 3.89
N GLN A 225 -0.19 20.17 3.38
CA GLN A 225 -0.48 20.75 2.09
C GLN A 225 -1.86 21.46 2.14
N PRO A 226 -1.91 22.76 1.82
CA PRO A 226 -3.15 23.52 1.72
C PRO A 226 -3.76 23.38 0.34
N GLY A 227 -5.09 23.28 0.26
CA GLY A 227 -5.83 23.38 -1.01
C GLY A 227 -5.46 22.39 -2.13
N ALA A 228 -4.64 21.37 -1.88
CA ALA A 228 -4.06 20.51 -2.91
C ALA A 228 -4.26 19.03 -2.64
N TYR A 229 -4.36 18.25 -3.72
CA TYR A 229 -4.33 16.79 -3.67
C TYR A 229 -2.90 16.30 -3.41
N ASN A 230 -2.69 15.44 -2.40
CA ASN A 230 -1.35 14.89 -2.19
C ASN A 230 -1.07 13.87 -3.27
N PHE A 231 -0.20 14.24 -4.21
CA PHE A 231 0.28 13.32 -5.23
C PHE A 231 1.36 12.41 -4.66
N CYS A 232 0.91 11.51 -3.79
CA CYS A 232 1.68 10.45 -3.19
C CYS A 232 1.78 9.28 -4.18
N ARG A 233 2.63 9.38 -5.21
CA ARG A 233 2.96 8.28 -6.13
C ARG A 233 4.47 8.13 -6.23
N SER A 234 4.94 6.89 -6.29
CA SER A 234 6.34 6.59 -6.55
C SER A 234 6.44 5.37 -7.44
N SER A 235 7.23 5.48 -8.50
CA SER A 235 7.67 4.34 -9.31
C SER A 235 8.67 3.46 -8.56
N TRP A 236 9.31 3.98 -7.50
CA TRP A 236 10.35 3.24 -6.79
C TRP A 236 9.82 2.39 -5.64
N GLY A 237 9.01 2.96 -4.75
CA GLY A 237 8.44 2.17 -3.67
C GLY A 237 9.31 2.05 -2.41
N ILE A 238 9.19 0.87 -1.82
CA ILE A 238 10.08 0.36 -0.79
C ILE A 238 10.81 -0.82 -1.39
N ARG A 239 12.13 -0.88 -1.19
CA ARG A 239 12.99 -1.96 -1.70
C ARG A 239 13.98 -2.40 -0.65
N PHE A 240 14.48 -3.61 -0.79
CA PHE A 240 15.57 -4.13 0.02
C PHE A 240 16.80 -4.34 -0.86
N ASP A 241 17.97 -3.96 -0.36
CA ASP A 241 19.23 -4.34 -0.97
C ASP A 241 19.63 -5.77 -0.55
N ARG A 242 20.79 -6.22 -1.05
CA ARG A 242 21.33 -7.56 -0.74
C ARG A 242 21.75 -7.72 0.73
N THR A 243 22.05 -6.62 1.42
CA THR A 243 22.40 -6.63 2.85
C THR A 243 21.18 -6.74 3.75
N GLY A 244 19.98 -6.51 3.19
CA GLY A 244 18.73 -6.47 3.93
C GLY A 244 18.36 -5.08 4.45
N ARG A 245 19.10 -4.04 4.05
CA ARG A 245 18.73 -2.65 4.29
C ARG A 245 17.47 -2.32 3.49
N MET A 246 16.47 -1.80 4.18
CA MET A 246 15.27 -1.25 3.57
C MET A 246 15.58 0.16 3.06
N HIS A 247 15.16 0.47 1.84
CA HIS A 247 15.19 1.82 1.30
C HIS A 247 13.78 2.26 0.92
N VAL A 248 13.46 3.51 1.20
CA VAL A 248 12.19 4.17 0.91
C VAL A 248 12.47 5.39 0.05
N LYS A 249 11.81 5.50 -1.12
CA LYS A 249 11.81 6.73 -1.94
C LYS A 249 10.41 7.00 -2.43
N MET A 250 9.79 8.06 -1.94
CA MET A 250 8.38 8.36 -2.18
C MET A 250 8.21 9.78 -2.70
N GLY A 251 7.56 9.95 -3.85
CA GLY A 251 7.13 11.28 -4.29
C GLY A 251 6.02 11.79 -3.38
N ILE A 252 6.13 13.03 -2.91
CA ILE A 252 5.11 13.70 -2.13
C ILE A 252 5.00 15.18 -2.51
N HIS A 253 3.79 15.74 -2.38
CA HIS A 253 3.57 17.18 -2.46
C HIS A 253 3.40 17.74 -1.04
N GLY A 254 4.09 18.83 -0.74
CA GLY A 254 4.04 19.47 0.57
C GLY A 254 4.58 20.88 0.53
N VAL A 255 4.47 21.60 1.64
CA VAL A 255 5.06 22.94 1.77
C VAL A 255 6.49 22.85 2.30
N GLY A 256 7.45 23.29 1.50
CA GLY A 256 8.88 23.33 1.85
C GLY A 256 9.24 24.54 2.71
N GLU A 257 10.53 24.85 2.79
CA GLU A 257 11.07 25.92 3.65
C GLU A 257 10.57 27.32 3.30
N ASP A 258 10.51 27.64 2.02
CA ASP A 258 10.10 28.97 1.55
C ASP A 258 8.57 29.19 1.61
N ALA A 259 7.85 28.36 2.36
CA ALA A 259 6.39 28.33 2.41
C ALA A 259 5.71 28.09 1.04
N ARG A 260 6.46 27.55 0.07
CA ARG A 260 5.96 27.18 -1.26
C ARG A 260 5.67 25.70 -1.34
N ILE A 261 4.68 25.34 -2.15
CA ILE A 261 4.42 23.94 -2.49
C ILE A 261 5.60 23.43 -3.31
N VAL A 262 6.18 22.32 -2.87
CA VAL A 262 7.27 21.61 -3.52
C VAL A 262 6.86 20.18 -3.85
N ASN A 263 7.42 19.68 -4.95
CA ASN A 263 7.33 18.28 -5.35
C ASN A 263 8.68 17.65 -5.03
N GLY A 264 8.81 17.08 -3.83
CA GLY A 264 10.06 16.48 -3.38
C GLY A 264 9.88 14.98 -3.21
N PRO A 265 10.74 14.13 -3.80
CA PRO A 265 10.84 12.78 -3.30
C PRO A 265 11.44 12.84 -1.89
N VAL A 266 10.82 12.15 -0.94
CA VAL A 266 11.48 11.84 0.32
C VAL A 266 12.34 10.58 0.16
N TYR A 267 13.46 10.52 0.88
CA TYR A 267 14.27 9.31 0.99
C TYR A 267 14.63 8.99 2.43
N ALA A 268 14.60 7.70 2.76
CA ALA A 268 15.19 7.17 3.98
C ALA A 268 15.65 5.73 3.78
N TYR A 269 16.58 5.27 4.60
CA TYR A 269 16.90 3.85 4.76
C TYR A 269 16.66 3.37 6.19
N SER A 270 16.53 2.06 6.37
CA SER A 270 16.40 1.39 7.66
C SER A 270 17.18 0.07 7.65
N ASP A 271 18.05 -0.11 8.65
CA ASP A 271 18.85 -1.33 8.86
C ASP A 271 18.18 -2.34 9.79
N ASP A 272 17.03 -1.98 10.38
CA ASP A 272 16.36 -2.74 11.44
C ASP A 272 14.89 -3.04 11.08
N LEU A 273 14.64 -3.29 9.79
CA LEU A 273 13.32 -3.70 9.28
C LEU A 273 12.21 -2.67 9.59
N GLY A 274 12.55 -1.38 9.52
CA GLY A 274 11.66 -0.24 9.65
C GLY A 274 11.38 0.19 11.10
N ASN A 275 12.21 -0.19 12.07
CA ASN A 275 12.06 0.30 13.44
C ASN A 275 12.67 1.71 13.60
N THR A 276 13.79 1.98 12.92
CA THR A 276 14.43 3.29 12.82
C THR A 276 14.75 3.63 11.36
N PHE A 277 14.80 4.92 11.06
CA PHE A 277 15.05 5.43 9.72
C PHE A 277 16.16 6.49 9.74
N TYR A 278 16.90 6.58 8.65
CA TYR A 278 18.01 7.50 8.48
C TYR A 278 17.99 8.09 7.06
N ARG A 279 18.46 9.33 6.90
CA ARG A 279 18.78 9.90 5.59
C ARG A 279 20.02 9.24 5.00
N ALA A 280 20.34 9.49 3.73
CA ALA A 280 21.53 8.92 3.08
C ALA A 280 22.85 9.37 3.72
N ASP A 281 22.88 10.55 4.36
CA ASP A 281 24.01 11.07 5.13
C ASP A 281 24.15 10.43 6.54
N GLY A 282 23.29 9.48 6.90
CA GLY A 282 23.29 8.81 8.19
C GLY A 282 22.54 9.55 9.30
N ALA A 283 21.97 10.73 9.04
CA ALA A 283 21.20 11.45 10.04
C ALA A 283 19.90 10.72 10.38
N LYS A 284 19.62 10.53 11.67
CA LYS A 284 18.43 9.82 12.15
C LYS A 284 17.15 10.62 11.89
N LEU A 285 16.14 9.94 11.37
CA LEU A 285 14.81 10.45 11.08
C LEU A 285 13.76 9.90 12.06
N LYS A 286 12.73 10.71 12.28
CA LYS A 286 11.46 10.38 12.93
C LYS A 286 10.40 10.24 11.85
N LEU A 287 9.41 9.39 12.12
CA LEU A 287 8.25 9.24 11.25
C LEU A 287 7.09 10.14 11.69
N PRO A 288 6.24 10.61 10.75
CA PRO A 288 6.32 10.35 9.31
C PRO A 288 7.47 11.12 8.64
N LEU A 289 7.96 10.58 7.51
CA LEU A 289 8.86 11.27 6.58
C LEU A 289 8.09 12.40 5.89
N THR A 290 8.74 13.54 5.67
CA THR A 290 8.10 14.71 5.05
C THR A 290 9.09 15.57 4.26
N VAL A 291 8.56 16.39 3.36
CA VAL A 291 9.25 17.55 2.75
C VAL A 291 9.00 18.85 3.50
N ASN A 292 8.13 18.83 4.53
CA ASN A 292 7.99 19.97 5.41
C ASN A 292 9.28 20.15 6.23
N PRO A 293 9.71 21.38 6.52
CA PRO A 293 10.93 21.66 7.28
C PRO A 293 10.73 21.47 8.78
N VAL A 294 10.39 20.25 9.15
CA VAL A 294 10.18 19.82 10.53
C VAL A 294 11.44 19.06 10.97
N PRO A 295 12.21 19.60 11.94
CA PRO A 295 13.43 18.97 12.42
C PRO A 295 13.24 17.50 12.80
N GLY A 296 14.13 16.66 12.27
CA GLY A 296 14.10 15.21 12.45
C GLY A 296 13.10 14.47 11.57
N HIS A 297 12.17 15.12 10.87
CA HIS A 297 11.27 14.47 9.91
C HIS A 297 11.56 14.82 8.46
N HIS A 298 12.29 15.93 8.24
CA HIS A 298 12.63 16.45 6.92
C HIS A 298 13.54 15.46 6.16
N ALA A 299 12.95 14.81 5.17
CA ALA A 299 13.54 13.74 4.38
C ALA A 299 13.56 14.08 2.89
N ASP A 300 13.34 15.35 2.52
CA ASP A 300 13.44 15.82 1.14
C ASP A 300 14.86 15.57 0.62
N VAL A 301 14.94 14.87 -0.52
CA VAL A 301 16.20 14.55 -1.18
C VAL A 301 16.92 15.82 -1.64
N ASN A 302 16.18 16.89 -2.00
CA ASN A 302 16.73 18.09 -2.61
C ASN A 302 17.32 19.10 -1.62
N TYR A 303 17.06 18.93 -0.32
CA TYR A 303 17.38 19.94 0.69
C TYR A 303 18.63 19.61 1.54
N HIS A 304 19.19 18.41 1.35
CA HIS A 304 20.34 17.93 2.10
C HIS A 304 21.36 17.31 1.14
N ASP A 305 22.52 16.90 1.67
CA ASP A 305 23.48 16.06 0.92
C ASP A 305 22.94 14.66 0.59
N THR A 306 21.66 14.39 0.91
CA THR A 306 20.98 13.14 0.58
C THR A 306 21.08 12.82 -0.91
N ASP A 307 20.85 13.79 -1.81
CA ASP A 307 20.98 13.54 -3.25
C ASP A 307 22.42 13.21 -3.64
N THR A 308 23.40 13.95 -3.12
CA THR A 308 24.83 13.73 -3.34
C THR A 308 25.23 12.31 -2.92
N TRP A 309 24.90 11.91 -1.69
CA TRP A 309 25.21 10.58 -1.16
C TRP A 309 24.47 9.47 -1.89
N LEU A 310 23.20 9.70 -2.25
CA LEU A 310 22.42 8.75 -3.02
C LEU A 310 23.03 8.55 -4.41
N ARG A 311 23.45 9.63 -5.09
CA ARG A 311 24.13 9.56 -6.39
C ARG A 311 25.44 8.78 -6.30
N VAL A 312 26.28 9.08 -5.31
CA VAL A 312 27.54 8.34 -5.07
C VAL A 312 27.27 6.86 -4.83
N TRP A 313 26.30 6.52 -3.99
CA TRP A 313 25.94 5.12 -3.75
C TRP A 313 25.43 4.43 -5.03
N THR A 314 24.54 5.09 -5.77
CA THR A 314 24.01 4.52 -7.01
C THR A 314 25.09 4.36 -8.09
N SER A 315 26.04 5.28 -8.21
CA SER A 315 27.12 5.20 -9.19
C SER A 315 28.10 4.07 -8.86
N LEU A 316 28.41 3.85 -7.57
CA LEU A 316 29.23 2.73 -7.12
C LEU A 316 28.58 1.38 -7.43
N LEU A 317 27.27 1.26 -7.21
CA LEU A 317 26.52 0.07 -7.56
C LEU A 317 26.49 -0.15 -9.08
N GLN A 318 26.26 0.89 -9.88
CA GLN A 318 26.33 0.78 -11.34
C GLN A 318 27.74 0.36 -11.82
N HIS A 319 28.79 0.93 -11.23
CA HIS A 319 30.17 0.56 -11.51
C HIS A 319 30.45 -0.91 -11.16
N ALA A 320 29.84 -1.42 -10.08
CA ALA A 320 29.90 -2.83 -9.70
C ALA A 320 28.98 -3.76 -10.53
N GLY A 321 28.38 -3.25 -11.62
CA GLY A 321 27.57 -4.03 -12.57
C GLY A 321 26.10 -4.22 -12.18
N TYR A 322 25.60 -3.46 -11.20
CA TYR A 322 24.19 -3.52 -10.80
C TYR A 322 23.34 -2.58 -11.65
N THR A 323 22.22 -3.08 -12.17
CA THR A 323 21.18 -2.22 -12.78
C THR A 323 20.38 -1.53 -11.67
N ILE A 324 20.46 -0.20 -11.62
CA ILE A 324 19.61 0.61 -10.76
C ILE A 324 18.48 1.24 -11.60
N PRO A 325 17.22 1.01 -11.24
CA PRO A 325 16.06 1.54 -11.95
C PRO A 325 15.70 2.98 -11.57
#